data_AF-A0A7Y1Z1S6-F1
#
_entry.id   AF-A0A7Y1Z1S6-F1
#
_cell.length_a   1.000
_cell.length_b   1.000
_cell.length_c   1.000
_cell.angle_alpha   90.00
_cell.angle_beta   90.00
_cell.angle_gamma   90.00
#
_symmetry.space_group_name_H-M   'P 1'
#
loop_
_entity.id
_entity.type
_entity.pdbx_description
1 polymer ?
#
loop_
_entity_poly.entity_id
_entity_poly.type
_entity_poly.pdbx_seq_one_letter_code
_entity_poly.pdbx_strand_id
1 'polypeptide(L)'
;LYGDMAGGFNPLKDLYKSEVYALSNLRNQSRPAGCLGPEGRVIPERIVTKAPTAELRADQTDQDTLPPYDELDDILRGLVEEEASVAEIVARGHQTETVARIQHMLYIAEYKRRQAAPGVKISARNFGRDRRYPITNRFRDRG
;
A
#
# COMPACT_ATOMS: atom_id res chain seq x y z
N LEU A 1 2.68 8.80 -13.61
CA LEU A 1 4.12 8.45 -13.52
C LEU A 1 4.90 9.56 -12.82
N TYR A 2 4.73 10.83 -13.23
CA TYR A 2 5.54 11.95 -12.71
C TYR A 2 4.87 12.81 -11.62
N GLY A 3 3.81 12.31 -10.98
CA GLY A 3 3.18 13.00 -9.83
C GLY A 3 3.75 12.46 -8.52
N ASP A 4 2.91 11.73 -7.83
CA ASP A 4 3.05 11.06 -6.54
C ASP A 4 4.27 10.13 -6.37
N MET A 5 4.90 9.65 -7.45
CA MET A 5 6.16 8.87 -7.36
C MET A 5 7.43 9.70 -7.62
N ALA A 6 7.30 10.94 -8.09
CA ALA A 6 8.44 11.81 -8.36
C ALA A 6 8.92 12.47 -7.07
N GLY A 7 10.14 12.14 -6.66
CA GLY A 7 10.77 12.70 -5.45
C GLY A 7 12.14 12.10 -5.18
N GLY A 8 12.90 12.73 -4.28
CA GLY A 8 14.22 12.23 -3.88
C GLY A 8 14.18 11.10 -2.84
N PHE A 9 13.09 11.03 -2.06
CA PHE A 9 12.91 10.04 -1.01
C PHE A 9 11.43 9.88 -0.65
N ASN A 10 10.98 8.65 -0.38
CA ASN A 10 9.61 8.34 0.07
C ASN A 10 9.63 7.74 1.49
N PRO A 11 9.25 8.49 2.54
CA PRO A 11 9.26 8.01 3.92
C PRO A 11 8.16 7.00 4.24
N LEU A 12 7.09 6.95 3.45
CA LEU A 12 5.94 6.05 3.65
C LEU A 12 5.94 4.88 2.66
N LYS A 13 7.07 4.65 1.97
CA LYS A 13 7.17 3.67 0.87
C LYS A 13 6.75 2.26 1.26
N ASP A 14 7.03 1.87 2.49
CA ASP A 14 6.91 0.50 3.00
C ASP A 14 5.88 0.40 4.14
N LEU A 15 4.81 1.19 4.01
CA LEU A 15 3.67 1.17 4.91
C LEU A 15 2.40 0.95 4.11
N TYR A 16 1.55 0.06 4.60
CA TYR A 16 0.18 -0.07 4.11
C TYR A 16 -0.68 1.08 4.57
N LYS A 17 -1.84 1.22 3.93
CA LYS A 17 -2.69 2.39 4.15
C LYS A 17 -3.30 2.40 5.55
N SER A 18 -3.71 1.24 6.05
CA SER A 18 -4.15 1.06 7.45
C SER A 18 -3.07 1.47 8.46
N GLU A 19 -1.80 1.15 8.18
CA GLU A 19 -0.67 1.53 9.04
C GLU A 19 -0.42 3.04 9.01
N VAL A 20 -0.58 3.70 7.87
CA VAL A 20 -0.52 5.17 7.79
C VAL A 20 -1.61 5.82 8.65
N TYR A 21 -2.83 5.29 8.65
CA TYR A 21 -3.88 5.76 9.55
C TYR A 21 -3.53 5.53 11.02
N ALA A 22 -3.05 4.33 11.36
CA ALA A 22 -2.63 3.99 12.72
C ALA A 22 -1.50 4.90 13.22
N LEU A 23 -0.48 5.14 12.40
CA LEU A 23 0.64 6.03 12.71
C LEU A 23 0.19 7.49 12.85
N SER A 24 -0.75 7.94 12.01
CA SER A 24 -1.32 9.28 12.11
C SER A 24 -2.04 9.48 13.44
N ASN A 25 -2.80 8.49 13.88
CA ASN A 25 -3.47 8.50 15.18
C ASN A 25 -2.47 8.45 16.34
N LEU A 26 -1.49 7.56 16.28
CA LEU A 26 -0.43 7.45 17.27
C LEU A 26 0.32 8.77 17.43
N ARG A 27 0.65 9.44 16.32
CA ARG A 27 1.34 10.74 16.32
C ARG A 27 0.51 11.87 16.90
N ASN A 28 -0.81 11.83 16.75
CA ASN A 28 -1.71 12.82 17.37
C ASN A 28 -1.90 12.59 18.87
N GLN A 29 -1.82 11.35 19.33
CA GLN A 29 -1.97 10.97 20.73
C GLN A 29 -0.67 11.12 21.52
N SER A 30 0.48 10.93 20.86
CA SER A 30 1.79 10.96 21.50
C SER A 30 2.85 11.55 20.56
N ARG A 31 3.81 12.27 21.14
CA ARG A 31 5.01 12.74 20.43
C ARG A 31 6.17 11.81 20.79
N PRO A 32 6.72 11.02 19.83
CA PRO A 32 7.89 10.18 20.09
C PRO A 32 9.10 11.01 20.55
N ALA A 33 9.91 10.42 21.43
CA ALA A 33 11.17 11.03 21.86
C ALA A 33 12.09 11.30 20.64
N GLY A 34 12.71 12.49 20.61
CA GLY A 34 13.56 12.92 19.49
C GLY A 34 12.81 13.40 18.25
N CYS A 35 11.47 13.38 18.23
CA CYS A 35 10.70 13.96 17.13
C CYS A 35 10.89 15.48 17.09
N LEU A 36 11.24 16.03 15.92
CA LEU A 36 11.44 17.46 15.70
C LEU A 36 10.13 18.23 15.40
N GLY A 37 9.01 17.51 15.23
CA GLY A 37 7.70 18.12 14.98
C GLY A 37 7.07 18.74 16.24
N PRO A 38 6.03 19.58 16.07
CA PRO A 38 5.40 20.30 17.18
C PRO A 38 4.69 19.37 18.18
N GLU A 39 4.47 19.87 19.39
CA GLU A 39 3.69 19.16 20.41
C GLU A 39 2.19 19.13 20.09
N GLY A 40 1.48 18.23 20.77
CA GLY A 40 0.04 18.08 20.63
C GLY A 40 -0.38 17.49 19.29
N ARG A 41 -1.63 17.82 18.91
CA ARG A 41 -2.28 17.32 17.70
C ARG A 41 -1.76 18.04 16.47
N VAL A 42 -1.16 17.29 15.54
CA VAL A 42 -0.52 17.85 14.34
C VAL A 42 -1.24 17.49 13.04
N ILE A 43 -1.96 16.36 13.02
CA ILE A 43 -2.75 15.92 11.86
C ILE A 43 -4.24 16.23 12.15
N PRO A 44 -4.91 17.06 11.34
CA PRO A 44 -6.33 17.35 11.48
C PRO A 44 -7.20 16.09 11.39
N GLU A 45 -8.23 15.99 12.24
CA GLU A 45 -9.15 14.82 12.27
C GLU A 45 -9.77 14.56 10.92
N ARG A 46 -10.20 15.64 10.25
CA ARG A 46 -10.82 15.58 8.93
C ARG A 46 -9.97 14.88 7.87
N ILE A 47 -8.64 14.82 8.03
CA ILE A 47 -7.76 14.12 7.08
C ILE A 47 -7.74 12.62 7.36
N VAL A 48 -7.86 12.24 8.64
CA VAL A 48 -7.88 10.84 9.10
C VAL A 48 -9.25 10.22 8.88
N THR A 49 -10.33 10.94 9.14
CA THR A 49 -11.71 10.44 9.02
C THR A 49 -12.30 10.60 7.63
N LYS A 50 -11.66 11.38 6.74
CA LYS A 50 -12.08 11.45 5.34
C LYS A 50 -11.96 10.06 4.74
N ALA A 51 -13.07 9.62 4.12
CA ALA A 51 -13.09 8.37 3.39
C ALA A 51 -11.94 8.34 2.38
N PRO A 52 -11.29 7.19 2.18
CA PRO A 52 -10.31 6.99 1.13
C PRO A 52 -10.80 7.53 -0.21
N THR A 53 -10.03 8.43 -0.82
CA THR A 53 -10.26 8.86 -2.20
C THR A 53 -8.91 8.87 -2.91
N ALA A 54 -8.74 8.11 -4.01
CA ALA A 54 -7.68 8.41 -4.96
C ALA A 54 -7.96 9.77 -5.57
N GLU A 55 -7.37 10.79 -4.97
CA GLU A 55 -7.25 12.08 -5.63
C GLU A 55 -6.23 11.90 -6.74
N LEU A 56 -6.69 11.61 -7.97
CA LEU A 56 -5.98 11.92 -9.21
C LEU A 56 -6.84 11.87 -10.49
N ARG A 57 -8.16 12.08 -10.38
CA ARG A 57 -9.06 12.53 -11.47
C ARG A 57 -10.38 13.04 -10.88
N ALA A 58 -10.93 14.12 -11.44
CA ALA A 58 -12.13 14.79 -10.92
C ALA A 58 -13.40 13.91 -10.91
N ASP A 59 -13.39 12.80 -11.66
CA ASP A 59 -14.60 12.01 -11.96
C ASP A 59 -14.42 10.50 -11.70
N GLN A 60 -13.40 10.09 -10.93
CA GLN A 60 -13.16 8.67 -10.65
C GLN A 60 -12.92 8.41 -9.16
N THR A 61 -13.79 7.60 -8.56
CA THR A 61 -13.70 7.13 -7.18
C THR A 61 -13.00 5.77 -7.12
N ASP A 62 -11.98 5.64 -6.26
CA ASP A 62 -11.26 4.37 -6.01
C ASP A 62 -12.18 3.22 -5.59
N GLN A 63 -13.33 3.55 -4.99
CA GLN A 63 -14.32 2.59 -4.52
C GLN A 63 -14.95 1.76 -5.65
N ASP A 64 -14.79 2.18 -6.91
CA ASP A 64 -15.20 1.36 -8.06
C ASP A 64 -14.18 0.27 -8.42
N THR A 65 -12.94 0.35 -7.90
CA THR A 65 -11.81 -0.47 -8.40
C THR A 65 -10.96 -1.17 -7.34
N LEU A 66 -11.10 -0.86 -6.06
CA LEU A 66 -10.35 -1.52 -4.98
C LEU A 66 -11.29 -1.94 -3.84
N PRO A 67 -11.00 -3.07 -3.14
CA PRO A 67 -11.73 -3.42 -1.94
C PRO A 67 -11.39 -2.44 -0.80
N PRO A 68 -12.13 -2.48 0.33
CA PRO A 68 -11.76 -1.79 1.56
C PRO A 68 -10.29 -1.98 1.95
N TYR A 69 -9.66 -0.98 2.57
CA TYR A 69 -8.20 -1.03 2.81
C TYR A 69 -7.77 -2.12 3.79
N ASP A 70 -8.59 -2.48 4.75
CA ASP A 70 -8.35 -3.64 5.63
C ASP A 70 -8.27 -4.94 4.83
N GLU A 71 -9.19 -5.14 3.87
CA GLU A 71 -9.17 -6.28 2.95
C GLU A 71 -7.97 -6.20 1.99
N LEU A 72 -7.72 -5.03 1.39
CA LEU A 72 -6.62 -4.82 0.44
C LEU A 72 -5.25 -5.06 1.09
N ASP A 73 -5.04 -4.53 2.29
CA ASP A 73 -3.77 -4.61 3.00
C ASP A 73 -3.47 -6.05 3.41
N ASP A 74 -4.48 -6.84 3.82
CA ASP A 74 -4.30 -8.26 4.12
C ASP A 74 -3.95 -9.09 2.88
N ILE A 75 -4.64 -8.85 1.75
CA ILE A 75 -4.31 -9.49 0.47
C ILE A 75 -2.88 -9.14 0.04
N LEU A 76 -2.48 -7.87 0.12
CA LEU A 76 -1.14 -7.44 -0.26
C LEU A 76 -0.07 -8.05 0.65
N ARG A 77 -0.30 -8.10 1.97
CA ARG A 77 0.61 -8.77 2.91
C ARG A 77 0.82 -10.24 2.53
N GLY A 78 -0.26 -10.96 2.23
CA GLY A 78 -0.20 -12.33 1.72
C GLY A 78 0.64 -12.45 0.45
N LEU A 79 0.36 -11.63 -0.56
CA LEU A 79 1.03 -11.68 -1.87
C LEU A 79 2.50 -11.22 -1.87
N VAL A 80 2.88 -10.33 -0.94
CA VAL A 80 4.15 -9.61 -0.97
C VAL A 80 5.10 -10.11 0.11
N GLU A 81 4.64 -10.17 1.34
CA GLU A 81 5.47 -10.51 2.48
C GLU A 81 5.50 -12.02 2.72
N GLU A 82 4.35 -12.65 2.64
CA GLU A 82 4.21 -14.08 2.96
C GLU A 82 4.42 -14.98 1.75
N GLU A 83 4.48 -14.42 0.53
CA GLU A 83 4.56 -15.16 -0.74
C GLU A 83 3.45 -16.21 -0.90
N ALA A 84 2.29 -15.95 -0.31
CA ALA A 84 1.12 -16.81 -0.40
C ALA A 84 0.58 -16.87 -1.84
N SER A 85 0.15 -18.05 -2.24
CA SER A 85 -0.62 -18.30 -3.46
C SER A 85 -2.01 -17.67 -3.40
N VAL A 86 -2.66 -17.53 -4.55
CA VAL A 86 -4.06 -17.07 -4.61
C VAL A 86 -4.97 -17.98 -3.77
N ALA A 87 -4.76 -19.30 -3.85
CA ALA A 87 -5.55 -20.27 -3.10
C ALA A 87 -5.41 -20.10 -1.58
N GLU A 88 -4.19 -19.85 -1.08
CA GLU A 88 -3.94 -19.63 0.36
C GLU A 88 -4.57 -18.35 0.87
N ILE A 89 -4.63 -17.29 0.06
CA ILE A 89 -5.27 -16.02 0.44
C ILE A 89 -6.80 -16.18 0.40
N VAL A 90 -7.34 -16.87 -0.60
CA VAL A 90 -8.78 -17.19 -0.66
C VAL A 90 -9.23 -18.01 0.54
N ALA A 91 -8.39 -18.96 0.99
CA ALA A 91 -8.67 -19.75 2.20
C ALA A 91 -8.80 -18.91 3.49
N ARG A 92 -8.34 -17.64 3.49
CA ARG A 92 -8.52 -16.69 4.60
C ARG A 92 -9.89 -15.99 4.61
N GLY A 93 -10.71 -16.23 3.59
CA GLY A 93 -12.06 -15.67 3.46
C GLY A 93 -12.19 -14.56 2.42
N HIS A 94 -11.14 -14.27 1.65
CA HIS A 94 -11.18 -13.29 0.56
C HIS A 94 -11.84 -13.86 -0.70
N GLN A 95 -12.56 -13.01 -1.45
CA GLN A 95 -13.16 -13.43 -2.72
C GLN A 95 -12.08 -13.69 -3.78
N THR A 96 -12.16 -14.83 -4.46
CA THR A 96 -11.20 -15.25 -5.49
C THR A 96 -11.01 -14.21 -6.58
N GLU A 97 -12.11 -13.61 -7.05
CA GLU A 97 -12.09 -12.58 -8.08
C GLU A 97 -11.33 -11.33 -7.60
N THR A 98 -11.53 -10.94 -6.34
CA THR A 98 -10.82 -9.81 -5.73
C THR A 98 -9.33 -10.09 -5.61
N VAL A 99 -8.94 -11.25 -5.06
CA VAL A 99 -7.52 -11.63 -4.90
C VAL A 99 -6.81 -11.68 -6.26
N ALA A 100 -7.41 -12.33 -7.25
CA ALA A 100 -6.85 -12.44 -8.60
C ALA A 100 -6.71 -11.06 -9.26
N ARG A 101 -7.69 -10.17 -9.07
CA ARG A 101 -7.64 -8.79 -9.57
C ARG A 101 -6.50 -8.00 -8.90
N ILE A 102 -6.37 -8.06 -7.58
CA ILE A 102 -5.30 -7.37 -6.85
C ILE A 102 -3.93 -7.91 -7.25
N GLN A 103 -3.77 -9.23 -7.39
CA GLN A 103 -2.53 -9.81 -7.90
C GLN A 103 -2.20 -9.30 -9.31
N HIS A 104 -3.18 -9.22 -10.19
CA HIS A 104 -2.99 -8.68 -11.52
C HIS A 104 -2.53 -7.21 -11.48
N MET A 105 -3.23 -6.37 -10.71
CA MET A 105 -2.88 -4.96 -10.49
C MET A 105 -1.47 -4.81 -9.92
N LEU A 106 -1.10 -5.69 -8.99
CA LEU A 106 0.24 -5.75 -8.42
C LEU A 106 1.28 -5.99 -9.52
N TYR A 107 1.09 -6.99 -10.38
CA TYR A 107 2.06 -7.30 -11.45
C TYR A 107 2.19 -6.19 -12.49
N ILE A 108 1.08 -5.59 -12.94
CA ILE A 108 1.15 -4.52 -13.95
C ILE A 108 1.79 -3.23 -13.41
N ALA A 109 1.79 -3.02 -12.09
CA ALA A 109 2.42 -1.87 -11.46
C ALA A 109 3.95 -2.02 -11.27
N GLU A 110 4.55 -3.14 -11.69
CA GLU A 110 6.00 -3.39 -11.52
C GLU A 110 6.88 -2.32 -12.17
N TYR A 111 6.53 -1.88 -13.38
CA TYR A 111 7.30 -0.83 -14.07
C TYR A 111 7.28 0.51 -13.34
N LYS A 112 6.16 0.83 -12.67
CA LYS A 112 6.00 2.05 -11.86
C LYS A 112 6.88 1.97 -10.61
N ARG A 113 6.84 0.84 -9.90
CA ARG A 113 7.62 0.63 -8.67
C ARG A 113 9.13 0.69 -8.90
N ARG A 114 9.62 0.20 -10.04
CA ARG A 114 11.05 0.29 -10.39
C ARG A 114 11.56 1.73 -10.59
N GLN A 115 10.67 2.67 -10.87
CA GLN A 115 10.99 4.09 -11.03
C GLN A 115 10.76 4.90 -9.75
N ALA A 116 10.21 4.27 -8.69
CA ALA A 116 9.89 4.96 -7.45
C ALA A 116 11.16 5.36 -6.69
N ALA A 117 11.08 6.50 -5.99
CA ALA A 117 12.13 6.99 -5.12
C ALA A 117 12.57 5.94 -4.08
N PRO A 118 13.84 5.99 -3.61
CA PRO A 118 14.26 5.21 -2.45
C PRO A 118 13.41 5.60 -1.22
N GLY A 119 13.31 4.70 -0.25
CA GLY A 119 12.51 4.91 0.95
C GLY A 119 12.94 3.97 2.07
N VAL A 120 12.38 4.19 3.26
CA VAL A 120 12.67 3.35 4.44
C VAL A 120 12.08 1.96 4.22
N LYS A 121 12.81 0.92 4.65
CA LYS A 121 12.30 -0.45 4.79
C LYS A 121 11.93 -0.69 6.25
N ILE A 122 10.72 -1.18 6.49
CA ILE A 122 10.16 -1.53 7.80
C ILE A 122 9.69 -2.98 7.79
N SER A 123 9.06 -3.44 6.70
CA SER A 123 8.53 -4.79 6.55
C SER A 123 9.64 -5.84 6.41
N ALA A 124 9.30 -7.11 6.64
CA ALA A 124 10.26 -8.21 6.46
C ALA A 124 10.71 -8.34 4.99
N ARG A 125 9.78 -8.16 4.06
CA ARG A 125 10.01 -8.19 2.61
C ARG A 125 9.27 -7.04 1.93
N ASN A 126 10.01 -6.19 1.23
CA ASN A 126 9.44 -5.04 0.57
C ASN A 126 9.56 -5.07 -0.96
N PHE A 127 8.88 -4.12 -1.60
CA PHE A 127 9.09 -3.81 -3.01
C PHE A 127 10.48 -3.20 -3.24
N GLY A 128 11.37 -3.98 -3.86
CA GLY A 128 12.73 -3.53 -4.16
C GLY A 128 13.72 -4.67 -4.28
N ARG A 129 14.73 -4.68 -3.40
CA ARG A 129 15.80 -5.69 -3.44
C ARG A 129 15.27 -7.10 -3.12
N ASP A 130 14.28 -7.19 -2.24
CA ASP A 130 13.78 -8.45 -1.68
C ASP A 130 12.79 -9.16 -2.60
N ARG A 131 12.01 -8.39 -3.39
CA ARG A 131 11.04 -8.93 -4.35
C ARG A 131 11.31 -8.41 -5.75
N ARG A 132 11.94 -9.24 -6.59
CA ARG A 132 12.32 -8.88 -7.97
C ARG A 132 11.48 -9.64 -9.00
N TYR A 133 10.50 -8.98 -9.58
CA TYR A 133 9.67 -9.54 -10.65
C TYR A 133 10.03 -8.94 -12.00
N PRO A 134 9.92 -9.68 -13.11
CA PRO A 134 10.12 -9.12 -14.44
C PRO A 134 9.01 -8.10 -14.77
N ILE A 135 9.36 -7.02 -15.47
CA ILE A 135 8.38 -6.05 -15.97
C ILE A 135 7.46 -6.73 -17.00
N THR A 136 8.06 -7.42 -17.97
CA THR A 136 7.34 -8.24 -18.94
C THR A 136 6.99 -9.57 -18.28
N ASN A 137 5.78 -9.66 -17.73
CA ASN A 137 5.31 -10.84 -17.01
C ASN A 137 3.88 -11.24 -17.41
N ARG A 138 3.73 -12.43 -18.03
CA ARG A 138 2.43 -13.04 -18.35
C ARG A 138 1.98 -14.11 -17.36
N PHE A 139 2.79 -14.47 -16.35
CA PHE A 139 2.38 -15.41 -15.32
C PHE A 139 1.19 -14.88 -14.53
N ARG A 140 0.16 -15.71 -14.37
CA ARG A 140 -1.01 -15.43 -13.53
C ARG A 140 -1.31 -16.71 -12.76
N ASP A 141 -1.31 -16.61 -11.45
CA ASP A 141 -1.78 -17.68 -10.59
C ASP A 141 -3.32 -17.66 -10.66
N ARG A 142 -3.93 -18.82 -10.90
CA ARG A 142 -5.40 -18.94 -11.08
C ARG A 142 -6.07 -19.67 -9.91
N GLY A 143 -5.32 -20.00 -8.85
CA GLY A 143 -5.78 -20.87 -7.78
C GLY A 143 -5.37 -22.31 -8.04
#